data_AF-A0A511YRN4-F1
#
_entry.id   AF-A0A511YRN4-F1
#
_cell.length_a   1.000
_cell.length_b   1.000
_cell.length_c   1.000
_cell.angle_alpha   90.00
_cell.angle_beta   90.00
_cell.angle_gamma   90.00
#
_symmetry.space_group_name_H-M   'P 1'
#
loop_
_entity.id
_entity.type
_entity.pdbx_description
1 polymer ?
#
loop_
_entity_poly.entity_id
_entity_poly.type
_entity_poly.pdbx_seq_one_letter_code
_entity_poly.pdbx_strand_id
1 'polypeptide(L)'
;MMLPPEIEDQYVREVLYNTSLRDLPDEKWKLIDEFENYAISNYGRVKSLARLTLSFQGNFREQEDLIMKLIFNKNFNRHANRSFYNVFCSLTLDNKRYRKSISRLVYYHFVEKFDLSDRNFIISYKDGNSLNTNYKNLEKITCREKVFKSIKNKRADDPQLKYQESVSQYTVKGEWIANFDSIIRAEETLGIKCTHIFHTIERKTLTAGGFRWFAQSSPPKKEDFIIITKSSPAEKIFNKRLWERLGKPRIDKKNPPPCMNLTLQDLPGEYWKPVPRFEDLYRISNKGRVKRLGEWNSNKKAFRKEHIMSIMAEIKNSGTYYLYLAPYVNGKIKNITISRVLYYCFVQEFDLNDRTLAVINQNDPSWDMNPSKLLLRSIYSDLKEK
;
A
#
# COMPACT_ATOMS: atom_id res chain seq x y z
N MET A 1 -5.05 16.72 22.58
CA MET A 1 -3.73 16.09 22.76
C MET A 1 -2.85 17.12 23.44
N MET A 2 -2.41 16.87 24.67
CA MET A 2 -1.54 17.76 25.41
C MET A 2 -0.15 17.83 24.75
N LEU A 3 0.46 19.01 24.87
CA LEU A 3 1.77 19.38 24.34
C LEU A 3 2.86 18.48 24.98
N PRO A 4 3.86 17.98 24.23
CA PRO A 4 4.98 17.28 24.85
C PRO A 4 5.74 18.26 25.76
N PRO A 5 5.86 18.00 27.09
CA PRO A 5 6.67 18.81 28.00
C PRO A 5 8.17 18.81 27.64
N GLU A 6 8.56 17.89 26.77
CA GLU A 6 9.93 17.50 26.42
C GLU A 6 10.62 18.44 25.41
N ILE A 7 9.93 19.44 24.85
CA ILE A 7 10.52 20.32 23.83
C ILE A 7 11.11 21.57 24.51
N GLU A 8 12.34 21.45 25.00
CA GLU A 8 13.17 22.58 25.48
C GLU A 8 13.85 23.30 24.30
N ASP A 9 13.05 23.86 23.39
CA ASP A 9 13.55 24.66 22.27
C ASP A 9 13.11 26.12 22.40
N GLN A 10 14.07 27.05 22.36
CA GLN A 10 13.81 28.47 22.53
C GLN A 10 12.87 29.03 21.46
N TYR A 11 13.07 28.65 20.20
CA TYR A 11 12.23 29.08 19.09
C TYR A 11 10.79 28.58 19.28
N VAL A 12 10.62 27.34 19.72
CA VAL A 12 9.29 26.80 20.02
C VAL A 12 8.60 27.60 21.12
N ARG A 13 9.29 27.87 22.23
CA ARG A 13 8.72 28.59 23.38
C ARG A 13 8.30 30.02 23.02
N GLU A 14 9.17 30.76 22.34
CA GLU A 14 8.97 32.18 22.05
C GLU A 14 8.05 32.43 20.86
N VAL A 15 8.05 31.51 19.87
CA VAL A 15 7.35 31.70 18.59
C VAL A 15 6.19 30.72 18.45
N LEU A 16 6.45 29.42 18.39
CA LEU A 16 5.43 28.43 17.98
C LEU A 16 4.38 28.15 19.06
N TYR A 17 4.74 28.32 20.34
CA TYR A 17 3.82 28.22 21.47
C TYR A 17 3.15 29.56 21.82
N ASN A 18 3.61 30.66 21.23
CA ASN A 18 3.05 31.97 21.50
C ASN A 18 1.68 32.14 20.82
N THR A 19 0.62 32.07 21.63
CA THR A 19 -0.77 32.26 21.19
C THR A 19 -1.27 33.70 21.29
N SER A 20 -0.42 34.67 21.64
CA SER A 20 -0.79 36.09 21.74
C SER A 20 -1.13 36.66 20.37
N LEU A 21 -2.19 37.46 20.25
CA LEU A 21 -2.49 38.14 18.98
C LEU A 21 -1.49 39.25 18.63
N ARG A 22 -0.63 39.65 19.58
CA ARG A 22 0.44 40.62 19.33
C ARG A 22 1.46 40.04 18.37
N ASP A 23 1.86 40.85 17.41
CA ASP A 23 2.90 40.51 16.45
C ASP A 23 4.27 40.50 17.13
N LEU A 24 5.10 39.55 16.73
CA LEU A 24 6.51 39.52 17.12
C LEU A 24 7.30 40.59 16.33
N PRO A 25 8.49 41.00 16.80
CA PRO A 25 9.35 41.90 16.04
C PRO A 25 9.60 41.36 14.61
N ASP A 26 9.41 42.22 13.60
CA ASP A 26 9.52 41.90 12.17
C ASP A 26 8.61 40.75 11.67
N GLU A 27 7.54 40.45 12.41
CA GLU A 27 6.56 39.48 11.97
C GLU A 27 5.72 40.02 10.81
N LYS A 28 5.65 39.23 9.75
CA LYS A 28 4.87 39.54 8.55
C LYS A 28 3.89 38.41 8.31
N TRP A 29 2.62 38.76 8.10
CA TRP A 29 1.54 37.82 7.83
C TRP A 29 1.17 37.81 6.34
N LYS A 30 0.84 36.63 5.82
CA LYS A 30 0.25 36.45 4.48
C LYS A 30 -0.95 35.51 4.56
N LEU A 31 -1.99 35.77 3.76
CA LEU A 31 -3.10 34.83 3.59
C LEU A 31 -2.58 33.50 3.04
N ILE A 32 -3.17 32.40 3.49
CA ILE A 32 -2.85 31.07 2.96
C ILE A 32 -3.68 30.85 1.70
N ASP A 33 -3.01 30.60 0.56
CA ASP A 33 -3.67 30.34 -0.73
C ASP A 33 -4.62 29.15 -0.57
N GLU A 34 -5.83 29.23 -1.14
CA GLU A 34 -6.96 28.27 -0.98
C GLU A 34 -7.60 28.23 0.42
N PHE A 35 -7.04 28.93 1.41
CA PHE A 35 -7.50 28.94 2.80
C PHE A 35 -7.61 30.38 3.30
N GLU A 36 -8.43 31.19 2.65
CA GLU A 36 -8.55 32.64 2.87
C GLU A 36 -8.91 33.03 4.31
N ASN A 37 -9.55 32.13 5.05
CA ASN A 37 -9.86 32.30 6.49
C ASN A 37 -8.64 32.19 7.41
N TYR A 38 -7.44 32.00 6.86
CA TYR A 38 -6.22 31.76 7.60
C TYR A 38 -5.05 32.58 7.04
N ALA A 39 -4.19 33.03 7.94
CA ALA A 39 -2.92 33.65 7.60
C ALA A 39 -1.76 32.87 8.24
N ILE A 40 -0.60 32.91 7.59
CA ILE A 40 0.66 32.36 8.10
C ILE A 40 1.72 33.45 8.20
N SER A 41 2.49 33.43 9.28
CA SER A 41 3.59 34.37 9.48
C SER A 41 4.91 33.85 8.91
N ASN A 42 5.84 34.76 8.64
CA ASN A 42 7.22 34.45 8.23
C ASN A 42 8.00 33.62 9.27
N TYR A 43 7.52 33.56 10.51
CA TYR A 43 8.04 32.71 11.59
C TYR A 43 7.35 31.35 11.69
N GLY A 44 6.23 31.14 11.01
CA GLY A 44 5.47 29.89 11.02
C GLY A 44 4.34 29.82 12.05
N ARG A 45 3.93 30.96 12.62
CA ARG A 45 2.68 31.07 13.38
C ARG A 45 1.51 31.06 12.41
N VAL A 46 0.37 30.51 12.83
CA VAL A 46 -0.85 30.45 11.99
C VAL A 46 -1.98 31.17 12.71
N LYS A 47 -2.64 32.10 12.03
CA LYS A 47 -3.75 32.88 12.53
C LYS A 47 -5.03 32.42 11.82
N SER A 48 -6.05 32.03 12.59
CA SER A 48 -7.42 31.92 12.11
C SER A 48 -8.02 33.31 12.15
N LEU A 49 -8.52 33.79 11.02
CA LEU A 49 -9.06 35.13 10.88
C LEU A 49 -10.52 35.18 11.33
N ALA A 50 -10.90 36.34 11.89
CA ALA A 50 -12.25 36.62 12.34
C ALA A 50 -13.25 36.51 11.18
N ARG A 51 -14.38 35.85 11.43
CA ARG A 51 -15.40 35.59 10.41
C ARG A 51 -16.73 35.14 11.01
N LEU A 52 -17.81 35.41 10.28
CA LEU A 52 -19.12 34.83 10.55
C LEU A 52 -19.23 33.46 9.87
N THR A 53 -19.54 32.43 10.65
CA THR A 53 -19.73 31.06 10.16
C THR A 53 -21.13 30.56 10.44
N LEU A 54 -21.80 30.00 9.43
CA LEU A 54 -23.09 29.35 9.62
C LEU A 54 -22.86 27.95 10.22
N SER A 55 -23.44 27.69 11.40
CA SER A 55 -23.46 26.36 11.98
C SER A 55 -24.45 25.44 11.24
N PHE A 56 -24.26 24.13 11.36
CA PHE A 56 -25.17 23.13 10.79
C PHE A 56 -26.62 23.28 11.27
N GLN A 57 -26.84 23.94 12.42
CA GLN A 57 -28.16 24.21 13.00
C GLN A 57 -28.78 25.53 12.50
N GLY A 58 -28.16 26.21 11.53
CA GLY A 58 -28.67 27.47 10.96
C GLY A 58 -28.31 28.74 11.75
N ASN A 59 -27.60 28.62 12.87
CA ASN A 59 -27.16 29.77 13.66
C ASN A 59 -25.83 30.32 13.15
N PHE A 60 -25.71 31.64 13.03
CA PHE A 60 -24.44 32.30 12.80
C PHE A 60 -23.58 32.27 14.07
N ARG A 61 -22.30 31.96 13.91
CA ARG A 61 -21.28 32.05 14.94
C ARG A 61 -20.20 32.99 14.48
N GLU A 62 -20.02 34.07 15.22
CA GLU A 62 -18.86 34.94 15.09
C GLU A 62 -17.65 34.23 15.68
N GLN A 63 -16.59 34.16 14.89
CA GLN A 63 -15.27 33.69 15.33
C GLN A 63 -14.36 34.90 15.34
N GLU A 64 -13.63 35.08 16.43
CA GLU A 64 -12.59 36.10 16.53
C GLU A 64 -11.26 35.60 15.96
N ASP A 65 -10.32 36.54 15.79
CA ASP A 65 -8.94 36.21 15.45
C ASP A 65 -8.33 35.31 16.53
N LEU A 66 -7.64 34.25 16.12
CA LEU A 66 -6.95 33.35 17.04
C LEU A 66 -5.64 32.85 16.44
N ILE A 67 -4.56 32.90 17.22
CA ILE A 67 -3.35 32.15 16.89
C ILE A 67 -3.57 30.66 17.19
N MET A 68 -3.48 29.84 16.14
CA MET A 68 -3.76 28.42 16.20
C MET A 68 -2.68 27.65 16.95
N LYS A 69 -3.10 26.66 17.74
CA LYS A 69 -2.20 25.66 18.31
C LYS A 69 -1.70 24.71 17.22
N LEU A 70 -0.38 24.59 17.11
CA LEU A 70 0.28 23.73 16.12
C LEU A 70 0.38 22.27 16.58
N ILE A 71 0.62 21.37 15.64
CA ILE A 71 0.72 19.92 15.84
C ILE A 71 2.15 19.48 15.60
N PHE A 72 2.75 18.82 16.58
CA PHE A 72 4.14 18.34 16.54
C PHE A 72 4.16 16.81 16.41
N ASN A 73 4.74 16.31 15.32
CA ASN A 73 4.98 14.88 15.14
C ASN A 73 6.43 14.53 15.47
N LYS A 74 6.64 13.77 16.55
CA LYS A 74 7.94 13.21 16.93
C LYS A 74 8.30 12.04 15.99
N ASN A 75 9.51 12.08 15.45
CA ASN A 75 10.11 10.99 14.69
C ASN A 75 11.44 10.62 15.36
N PHE A 76 11.87 9.37 15.22
CA PHE A 76 13.13 8.89 15.78
C PHE A 76 14.07 8.44 14.66
N ASN A 77 15.28 9.00 14.62
CA ASN A 77 16.34 8.55 13.74
C ASN A 77 17.26 7.59 14.50
N ARG A 78 17.28 6.32 14.06
CA ARG A 78 18.08 5.26 14.69
C ARG A 78 19.59 5.46 14.53
N HIS A 79 20.05 5.95 13.38
CA HIS A 79 21.48 6.13 13.08
C HIS A 79 22.11 7.23 13.94
N ALA A 80 21.38 8.34 14.10
CA ALA A 80 21.82 9.46 14.92
C ALA A 80 21.35 9.37 16.39
N ASN A 81 20.69 8.25 16.76
CA ASN A 81 20.08 8.01 18.07
C ASN A 81 19.33 9.23 18.65
N ARG A 82 18.60 9.96 17.80
CA ARG A 82 17.98 11.25 18.16
C ARG A 82 16.58 11.39 17.60
N SER A 83 15.72 12.04 18.36
CA SER A 83 14.39 12.44 17.89
C SER A 83 14.45 13.77 17.14
N PHE A 84 13.52 13.96 16.21
CA PHE A 84 13.26 15.23 15.54
C PHE A 84 11.76 15.41 15.34
N TYR A 85 11.33 16.65 15.14
CA TYR A 85 9.91 17.00 15.08
C TYR A 85 9.54 17.59 13.72
N ASN A 86 8.35 17.27 13.24
CA ASN A 86 7.74 17.96 12.11
C ASN A 86 6.53 18.75 12.62
N VAL A 87 6.46 20.03 12.25
CA VAL A 87 5.41 20.96 12.67
C VAL A 87 4.33 21.08 11.60
N PHE A 88 3.07 20.97 12.02
CA PHE A 88 1.89 21.02 11.16
C PHE A 88 0.82 21.95 11.74
N CYS A 89 -0.03 22.49 10.87
CA CYS A 89 -1.32 23.06 11.25
C CYS A 89 -2.46 22.23 10.65
N SER A 90 -3.67 22.59 11.09
CA SER A 90 -4.90 21.99 10.62
C SER A 90 -5.84 23.08 10.17
N LEU A 91 -6.02 23.22 8.86
CA LEU A 91 -6.90 24.22 8.26
C LEU A 91 -8.25 23.59 7.91
N THR A 92 -9.34 24.35 7.98
CA THR A 92 -10.67 23.86 7.62
C THR A 92 -11.21 24.63 6.42
N LEU A 93 -11.67 23.90 5.42
CA LEU A 93 -12.34 24.43 4.22
C LEU A 93 -13.55 23.54 3.91
N ASP A 94 -14.72 24.11 3.68
CA ASP A 94 -15.98 23.39 3.39
C ASP A 94 -16.27 22.24 4.37
N ASN A 95 -16.11 22.51 5.67
CA ASN A 95 -16.24 21.52 6.76
C ASN A 95 -15.29 20.31 6.66
N LYS A 96 -14.28 20.35 5.79
CA LYS A 96 -13.22 19.35 5.69
C LYS A 96 -11.93 19.88 6.31
N ARG A 97 -11.23 19.00 7.02
CA ARG A 97 -10.00 19.32 7.76
C ARG A 97 -8.77 18.89 6.96
N TYR A 98 -7.88 19.83 6.70
CA TYR A 98 -6.66 19.67 5.92
C TYR A 98 -5.43 19.85 6.81
N ARG A 99 -4.58 18.82 6.88
CA ARG A 99 -3.30 18.90 7.57
C ARG A 99 -2.24 19.46 6.64
N LYS A 100 -1.62 20.59 7.00
CA LYS A 100 -0.58 21.25 6.19
C LYS A 100 0.73 21.37 6.98
N SER A 101 1.86 21.24 6.29
CA SER A 101 3.20 21.39 6.89
C SER A 101 3.55 22.87 7.02
N ILE A 102 3.98 23.29 8.22
CA ILE A 102 4.33 24.70 8.47
C ILE A 102 5.51 25.13 7.60
N SER A 103 6.60 24.37 7.58
CA SER A 103 7.78 24.73 6.77
C SER A 103 7.47 24.86 5.28
N ARG A 104 6.61 23.98 4.72
CA ARG A 104 6.16 24.13 3.33
C ARG A 104 5.34 25.39 3.10
N LEU A 105 4.40 25.70 3.99
CA LEU A 105 3.59 26.92 3.88
C LEU A 105 4.44 28.18 4.02
N VAL A 106 5.34 28.25 5.01
CA VAL A 106 6.24 29.39 5.20
C VAL A 106 7.12 29.58 3.97
N TYR A 107 7.75 28.52 3.46
CA TYR A 107 8.59 28.63 2.26
C TYR A 107 7.78 29.09 1.04
N TYR A 108 6.61 28.50 0.83
CA TYR A 108 5.72 28.84 -0.29
C TYR A 108 5.33 30.33 -0.28
N HIS A 109 4.98 30.87 0.90
CA HIS A 109 4.50 32.25 1.01
C HIS A 109 5.62 33.29 1.11
N PHE A 110 6.80 32.95 1.65
CA PHE A 110 7.86 33.93 1.95
C PHE A 110 9.16 33.74 1.16
N VAL A 111 9.31 32.66 0.41
CA VAL A 111 10.54 32.39 -0.37
C VAL A 111 10.21 32.19 -1.85
N GLU A 112 9.44 31.16 -2.20
CA GLU A 112 9.17 30.82 -3.61
C GLU A 112 7.87 30.00 -3.73
N LYS A 113 6.98 30.37 -4.66
CA LYS A 113 5.77 29.60 -4.95
C LYS A 113 6.09 28.32 -5.73
N PHE A 114 5.39 27.24 -5.40
CA PHE A 114 5.53 25.91 -6.03
C PHE A 114 4.25 25.10 -5.82
N ASP A 115 4.05 24.00 -6.54
CA ASP A 115 2.93 23.09 -6.25
C ASP A 115 3.10 22.45 -4.86
N LEU A 116 2.24 22.83 -3.91
CA LEU A 116 2.25 22.30 -2.55
C LEU A 116 2.07 20.77 -2.50
N SER A 117 1.57 20.15 -3.55
CA SER A 117 1.41 18.71 -3.72
C SER A 117 2.67 17.98 -4.21
N ASP A 118 3.63 18.70 -4.82
CA ASP A 118 4.85 18.13 -5.37
C ASP A 118 5.75 17.54 -4.26
N ARG A 119 6.15 16.28 -4.47
CA ARG A 119 6.96 15.46 -3.56
C ARG A 119 8.38 15.22 -4.06
N ASN A 120 8.77 15.80 -5.20
CA ASN A 120 10.09 15.63 -5.80
C ASN A 120 11.20 16.39 -5.06
N PHE A 121 10.83 17.38 -4.26
CA PHE A 121 11.73 18.12 -3.38
C PHE A 121 11.20 18.14 -1.94
N ILE A 122 12.07 18.55 -1.02
CA ILE A 122 11.73 18.77 0.38
C ILE A 122 12.17 20.16 0.82
N ILE A 123 11.49 20.69 1.84
CA ILE A 123 11.96 21.88 2.55
C ILE A 123 12.82 21.41 3.73
N SER A 124 14.08 21.85 3.75
CA SER A 124 15.05 21.57 4.80
C SER A 124 15.32 22.80 5.67
N TYR A 125 16.10 22.60 6.72
CA TYR A 125 16.42 23.60 7.74
C TYR A 125 17.93 23.78 7.76
N LYS A 126 18.39 25.01 7.48
CA LYS A 126 19.82 25.33 7.31
C LYS A 126 20.61 25.11 8.60
N ASP A 127 20.02 25.45 9.73
CA ASP A 127 20.58 25.24 11.08
C ASP A 127 20.49 23.78 11.57
N GLY A 128 19.83 22.89 10.83
CA GLY A 128 19.59 21.51 11.22
C GLY A 128 18.51 21.31 12.31
N ASN A 129 17.88 22.38 12.78
CA ASN A 129 16.77 22.35 13.73
C ASN A 129 15.43 22.36 13.00
N SER A 130 14.70 21.23 13.06
CA SER A 130 13.42 21.10 12.37
C SER A 130 12.24 21.83 13.02
N LEU A 131 12.47 22.49 14.15
CA LEU A 131 11.50 23.34 14.85
C LEU A 131 11.64 24.82 14.46
N ASN A 132 12.80 25.25 13.97
CA ASN A 132 13.02 26.63 13.51
C ASN A 132 12.42 26.82 12.12
N THR A 133 11.14 27.18 12.06
CA THR A 133 10.37 27.35 10.83
C THR A 133 10.48 28.75 10.23
N ASN A 134 11.42 29.59 10.66
CA ASN A 134 11.64 30.92 10.07
C ASN A 134 12.01 30.79 8.59
N TYR A 135 11.36 31.57 7.71
CA TYR A 135 11.61 31.52 6.27
C TYR A 135 13.10 31.65 5.88
N LYS A 136 13.90 32.43 6.63
CA LYS A 136 15.35 32.59 6.39
C LYS A 136 16.13 31.29 6.65
N ASN A 137 15.65 30.47 7.57
CA ASN A 137 16.23 29.18 7.92
C ASN A 137 15.82 28.05 6.96
N LEU A 138 14.83 28.27 6.10
CA LEU A 138 14.34 27.24 5.21
C LEU A 138 15.08 27.26 3.86
N GLU A 139 15.24 26.08 3.27
CA GLU A 139 15.82 25.87 1.94
C GLU A 139 15.08 24.76 1.20
N LYS A 140 14.88 24.92 -0.11
CA LYS A 140 14.33 23.88 -0.98
C LYS A 140 15.49 23.02 -1.49
N ILE A 141 15.43 21.70 -1.24
CA ILE A 141 16.44 20.75 -1.72
C ILE A 141 15.78 19.55 -2.39
N THR A 142 16.47 18.96 -3.35
CA THR A 142 16.07 17.74 -4.04
C THR A 142 16.13 16.52 -3.11
N CYS A 143 15.43 15.44 -3.50
CA CYS A 143 15.54 14.16 -2.81
C CYS A 143 17.00 13.64 -2.76
N ARG A 144 17.81 13.89 -3.80
CA ARG A 144 19.21 13.46 -3.86
C ARG A 144 20.07 14.22 -2.85
N GLU A 145 19.94 15.53 -2.77
CA GLU A 145 20.65 16.36 -1.79
C GLU A 145 20.25 16.04 -0.35
N LYS A 146 18.97 15.70 -0.11
CA LYS A 146 18.53 15.21 1.20
C LYS A 146 19.28 13.95 1.62
N VAL A 147 19.42 12.98 0.72
CA VAL A 147 20.16 11.74 0.99
C VAL A 147 21.62 12.07 1.29
N PHE A 148 22.26 12.88 0.45
CA PHE A 148 23.64 13.34 0.67
C PHE A 148 23.83 14.05 2.01
N LYS A 149 22.98 15.03 2.35
CA LYS A 149 23.00 15.72 3.65
C LYS A 149 22.77 14.75 4.82
N SER A 150 21.96 13.71 4.64
CA SER A 150 21.72 12.71 5.69
C SER A 150 22.95 11.83 5.92
N ILE A 151 23.62 11.38 4.85
CA ILE A 151 24.87 10.60 4.93
C ILE A 151 25.99 11.44 5.54
N LYS A 152 26.22 12.66 5.01
CA LYS A 152 27.25 13.60 5.52
C LYS A 152 27.10 13.87 7.02
N ASN A 153 25.86 13.99 7.49
CA ASN A 153 25.55 14.24 8.90
C ASN A 153 25.36 12.95 9.73
N LYS A 154 25.78 11.79 9.22
CA LYS A 154 25.68 10.47 9.90
C LYS A 154 24.26 10.12 10.38
N ARG A 155 23.25 10.59 9.65
CA ARG A 155 21.82 10.33 9.88
C ARG A 155 21.27 9.17 9.04
N ALA A 156 22.06 8.67 8.11
CA ALA A 156 21.79 7.51 7.28
C ALA A 156 23.14 6.93 6.82
N ASP A 157 23.17 5.61 6.57
CA ASP A 157 24.34 4.97 5.99
C ASP A 157 24.41 5.26 4.49
N ASP A 158 25.62 5.22 3.92
CA ASP A 158 25.81 5.34 2.48
C ASP A 158 25.24 4.09 1.76
N PRO A 159 24.18 4.24 0.94
CA PRO A 159 23.60 3.13 0.21
C PRO A 159 24.61 2.49 -0.76
N GLN A 160 25.56 3.26 -1.28
CA GLN A 160 26.47 2.79 -2.32
C GLN A 160 27.55 1.88 -1.74
N LEU A 161 28.13 2.24 -0.58
CA LEU A 161 29.05 1.37 0.17
C LEU A 161 28.37 0.07 0.59
N LYS A 162 27.09 0.16 0.97
CA LYS A 162 26.28 -0.98 1.41
C LYS A 162 26.06 -2.04 0.32
N TYR A 163 26.08 -1.67 -0.96
CA TYR A 163 25.82 -2.57 -2.08
C TYR A 163 27.09 -3.04 -2.81
N GLN A 164 28.28 -2.74 -2.27
CA GLN A 164 29.54 -3.22 -2.85
C GLN A 164 29.90 -4.66 -2.48
N GLU A 165 29.19 -5.28 -1.53
CA GLU A 165 29.47 -6.66 -1.12
C GLU A 165 29.25 -7.65 -2.28
N SER A 166 30.21 -8.55 -2.49
CA SER A 166 30.13 -9.59 -3.51
C SER A 166 29.13 -10.67 -3.11
N VAL A 167 28.33 -11.13 -4.08
CA VAL A 167 27.19 -12.02 -3.81
C VAL A 167 27.17 -13.22 -4.73
N SER A 168 26.58 -14.31 -4.22
CA SER A 168 26.29 -15.52 -4.98
C SER A 168 24.79 -15.72 -5.09
N GLN A 169 24.35 -16.02 -6.31
CA GLN A 169 22.97 -16.33 -6.66
C GLN A 169 22.77 -17.85 -6.64
N TYR A 170 21.69 -18.29 -6.00
CA TYR A 170 21.29 -19.68 -5.95
C TYR A 170 19.83 -19.83 -6.37
N THR A 171 19.49 -21.01 -6.89
CA THR A 171 18.10 -21.43 -7.01
C THR A 171 17.48 -21.51 -5.62
N VAL A 172 16.16 -21.49 -5.60
CA VAL A 172 15.38 -21.64 -4.38
C VAL A 172 15.69 -22.94 -3.62
N LYS A 173 16.07 -23.99 -4.34
CA LYS A 173 16.41 -25.31 -3.80
C LYS A 173 17.86 -25.41 -3.33
N GLY A 174 18.67 -24.37 -3.56
CA GLY A 174 20.06 -24.29 -3.13
C GLY A 174 21.10 -24.72 -4.16
N GLU A 175 20.71 -24.84 -5.43
CA GLU A 175 21.68 -25.05 -6.51
C GLU A 175 22.33 -23.71 -6.86
N TRP A 176 23.64 -23.69 -7.00
CA TRP A 176 24.37 -22.48 -7.36
C TRP A 176 24.09 -22.08 -8.82
N ILE A 177 23.99 -20.76 -9.09
CA ILE A 177 23.74 -20.20 -10.43
C ILE A 177 24.90 -19.34 -10.91
N ALA A 178 25.26 -18.29 -10.16
CA ALA A 178 26.24 -17.30 -10.60
C ALA A 178 26.84 -16.52 -9.41
N ASN A 179 27.99 -15.92 -9.64
CA ASN A 179 28.65 -14.99 -8.72
C ASN A 179 28.70 -13.58 -9.33
N PHE A 180 28.55 -12.57 -8.49
CA PHE A 180 28.65 -11.16 -8.88
C PHE A 180 29.60 -10.43 -7.93
N ASP A 181 30.47 -9.59 -8.48
CA ASP A 181 31.46 -8.82 -7.72
C ASP A 181 30.79 -7.84 -6.74
N SER A 182 29.56 -7.41 -7.02
CA SER A 182 28.74 -6.60 -6.11
C SER A 182 27.25 -6.79 -6.36
N ILE A 183 26.43 -6.38 -5.40
CA ILE A 183 24.96 -6.31 -5.55
C ILE A 183 24.56 -5.39 -6.71
N ILE A 184 25.33 -4.31 -6.95
CA ILE A 184 25.11 -3.38 -8.06
C ILE A 184 25.24 -4.09 -9.41
N ARG A 185 26.30 -4.90 -9.58
CA ARG A 185 26.50 -5.70 -10.79
C ARG A 185 25.37 -6.71 -11.01
N ALA A 186 24.85 -7.29 -9.93
CA ALA A 186 23.69 -8.18 -10.00
C ALA A 186 22.41 -7.43 -10.46
N GLU A 187 22.18 -6.20 -9.99
CA GLU A 187 21.06 -5.36 -10.49
C GLU A 187 21.23 -5.03 -11.98
N GLU A 188 22.41 -4.57 -12.39
CA GLU A 188 22.70 -4.23 -13.79
C GLU A 188 22.45 -5.41 -14.74
N THR A 189 22.81 -6.62 -14.31
CA THR A 189 22.71 -7.84 -15.14
C THR A 189 21.28 -8.40 -15.16
N LEU A 190 20.59 -8.40 -14.02
CA LEU A 190 19.32 -9.13 -13.86
C LEU A 190 18.08 -8.22 -13.72
N GLY A 191 18.26 -6.90 -13.59
CA GLY A 191 17.18 -5.95 -13.34
C GLY A 191 16.56 -6.05 -11.95
N ILE A 192 17.19 -6.78 -11.02
CA ILE A 192 16.69 -6.97 -9.65
C ILE A 192 17.25 -5.87 -8.76
N LYS A 193 16.38 -5.07 -8.13
CA LYS A 193 16.80 -3.94 -7.27
C LYS A 193 17.78 -4.35 -6.17
N CYS A 194 18.87 -3.59 -6.01
CA CYS A 194 19.91 -3.79 -5.01
C CYS A 194 19.33 -3.94 -3.59
N THR A 195 18.34 -3.12 -3.25
CA THR A 195 17.64 -3.18 -1.95
C THR A 195 17.01 -4.55 -1.68
N HIS A 196 16.44 -5.18 -2.70
CA HIS A 196 15.81 -6.49 -2.57
C HIS A 196 16.86 -7.58 -2.36
N ILE A 197 17.94 -7.58 -3.16
CA ILE A 197 19.05 -8.51 -3.00
C ILE A 197 19.67 -8.35 -1.60
N PHE A 198 19.98 -7.11 -1.20
CA PHE A 198 20.56 -6.83 0.11
C PHE A 198 19.67 -7.30 1.27
N HIS A 199 18.34 -7.10 1.19
CA HIS A 199 17.41 -7.61 2.21
C HIS A 199 17.43 -9.12 2.35
N THR A 200 17.78 -9.86 1.29
CA THR A 200 17.93 -11.33 1.38
C THR A 200 19.20 -11.73 2.11
N ILE A 201 20.30 -11.01 1.91
CA ILE A 201 21.57 -11.22 2.61
C ILE A 201 21.43 -10.94 4.11
N GLU A 202 20.76 -9.84 4.49
CA GLU A 202 20.40 -9.53 5.88
C GLU A 202 19.33 -10.47 6.47
N ARG A 203 18.90 -11.48 5.71
CA ARG A 203 17.86 -12.43 6.08
C ARG A 203 16.53 -11.75 6.45
N LYS A 204 16.28 -10.51 6.00
CA LYS A 204 15.00 -9.80 6.19
C LYS A 204 13.92 -10.38 5.29
N THR A 205 14.31 -10.73 4.07
CA THR A 205 13.52 -11.48 3.09
C THR A 205 14.25 -12.77 2.73
N LEU A 206 13.55 -13.75 2.15
CA LEU A 206 14.21 -14.99 1.74
C LEU A 206 14.76 -14.95 0.32
N THR A 207 14.05 -14.32 -0.61
CA THR A 207 14.40 -14.30 -2.04
C THR A 207 14.26 -12.91 -2.65
N ALA A 208 14.97 -12.68 -3.76
CA ALA A 208 14.86 -11.49 -4.61
C ALA A 208 14.95 -11.92 -6.07
N GLY A 209 14.00 -11.46 -6.90
CA GLY A 209 13.88 -11.90 -8.30
C GLY A 209 13.65 -13.41 -8.47
N GLY A 210 13.10 -14.08 -7.45
CA GLY A 210 12.91 -15.54 -7.46
C GLY A 210 14.12 -16.35 -7.01
N PHE A 211 15.25 -15.71 -6.70
CA PHE A 211 16.50 -16.38 -6.31
C PHE A 211 16.84 -16.18 -4.84
N ARG A 212 17.71 -17.06 -4.32
CA ARG A 212 18.35 -16.92 -3.02
C ARG A 212 19.69 -16.22 -3.21
N TRP A 213 20.02 -15.29 -2.31
CA TRP A 213 21.28 -14.57 -2.36
C TRP A 213 21.99 -14.66 -1.02
N PHE A 214 23.29 -14.86 -1.10
CA PHE A 214 24.17 -14.89 0.05
C PHE A 214 25.42 -14.09 -0.28
N ALA A 215 26.00 -13.47 0.74
CA ALA A 215 27.31 -12.86 0.61
C ALA A 215 28.34 -13.96 0.30
N GLN A 216 29.27 -13.70 -0.61
CA GLN A 216 30.35 -14.65 -0.89
C GLN A 216 31.23 -14.89 0.35
N SER A 217 31.34 -13.87 1.22
CA SER A 217 32.02 -13.94 2.52
C SER A 217 31.35 -14.91 3.52
N SER A 218 30.05 -15.20 3.34
CA SER A 218 29.26 -16.08 4.21
C SER A 218 28.38 -17.00 3.38
N PRO A 219 28.95 -18.07 2.79
CA PRO A 219 28.22 -19.00 1.96
C PRO A 219 27.07 -19.70 2.72
N PRO A 220 25.99 -20.07 2.02
CA PRO A 220 24.83 -20.69 2.65
C PRO A 220 25.13 -22.12 3.12
N LYS A 221 24.45 -22.53 4.19
CA LYS A 221 24.43 -23.92 4.64
C LYS A 221 23.19 -24.64 4.12
N LYS A 222 23.18 -25.97 4.16
CA LYS A 222 22.01 -26.77 3.71
C LYS A 222 20.73 -26.37 4.44
N GLU A 223 20.84 -25.97 5.71
CA GLU A 223 19.71 -25.55 6.53
C GLU A 223 19.09 -24.23 6.07
N ASP A 224 19.88 -23.32 5.46
CA ASP A 224 19.38 -22.03 4.96
C ASP A 224 18.42 -22.21 3.76
N PHE A 225 18.42 -23.39 3.14
CA PHE A 225 17.52 -23.79 2.06
C PHE A 225 16.32 -24.62 2.53
N ILE A 226 16.26 -25.01 3.81
CA ILE A 226 15.13 -25.77 4.34
C ILE A 226 13.90 -24.86 4.40
N ILE A 227 12.86 -25.22 3.64
CA ILE A 227 11.58 -24.55 3.68
C ILE A 227 10.84 -25.02 4.93
N ILE A 228 10.79 -24.20 5.99
CA ILE A 228 9.92 -24.46 7.13
C ILE A 228 8.48 -24.32 6.65
N THR A 229 7.90 -25.44 6.20
CA THR A 229 6.47 -25.55 6.02
C THR A 229 5.86 -25.51 7.41
N LYS A 230 5.36 -24.34 7.85
CA LYS A 230 4.33 -24.38 8.89
C LYS A 230 3.26 -25.34 8.39
N SER A 231 3.04 -26.41 9.16
CA SER A 231 2.19 -27.54 8.84
C SER A 231 1.08 -27.15 7.87
N SER A 232 1.13 -27.71 6.66
CA SER A 232 -0.06 -27.73 5.82
C SER A 232 -1.17 -28.32 6.69
N PRO A 233 -2.33 -27.66 6.85
CA PRO A 233 -3.53 -28.41 7.20
C PRO A 233 -3.58 -29.58 6.22
N ALA A 234 -3.81 -30.82 6.69
CA ALA A 234 -3.94 -32.00 5.85
C ALA A 234 -4.65 -31.64 4.54
N GLU A 235 -4.10 -32.06 3.39
CA GLU A 235 -4.57 -31.67 2.06
C GLU A 235 -6.10 -31.71 2.01
N LYS A 236 -6.72 -30.53 2.11
CA LYS A 236 -8.17 -30.45 2.18
C LYS A 236 -8.66 -30.73 0.78
N ILE A 237 -9.29 -31.89 0.57
CA ILE A 237 -9.86 -32.29 -0.73
C ILE A 237 -11.17 -31.53 -1.01
N PHE A 238 -11.87 -31.09 0.04
CA PHE A 238 -13.25 -30.63 -0.04
C PHE A 238 -13.50 -29.28 0.64
N ASN A 239 -14.14 -28.35 -0.07
CA ASN A 239 -14.56 -27.06 0.45
C ASN A 239 -15.88 -27.16 1.25
N LYS A 240 -15.79 -27.70 2.48
CA LYS A 240 -16.93 -27.88 3.40
C LYS A 240 -17.71 -26.58 3.64
N ARG A 241 -17.03 -25.43 3.71
CA ARG A 241 -17.65 -24.13 3.98
C ARG A 241 -18.57 -23.69 2.84
N LEU A 242 -18.12 -23.85 1.59
CA LEU A 242 -18.96 -23.54 0.43
C LEU A 242 -20.18 -24.47 0.39
N TRP A 243 -19.97 -25.77 0.59
CA TRP A 243 -21.05 -26.75 0.63
C TRP A 243 -22.12 -26.44 1.68
N GLU A 244 -21.72 -26.11 2.91
CA GLU A 244 -22.65 -25.70 3.97
C GLU A 244 -23.43 -24.45 3.58
N ARG A 245 -22.74 -23.47 2.97
CA ARG A 245 -23.35 -22.22 2.55
C ARG A 245 -24.34 -22.38 1.39
N LEU A 246 -24.12 -23.36 0.51
CA LEU A 246 -25.05 -23.69 -0.58
C LEU A 246 -26.21 -24.61 -0.12
N GLY A 247 -26.44 -24.75 1.19
CA GLY A 247 -27.56 -25.55 1.71
C GLY A 247 -27.29 -27.06 1.74
N LYS A 248 -26.02 -27.47 1.76
CA LYS A 248 -25.60 -28.89 1.87
C LYS A 248 -26.17 -29.78 0.75
N PRO A 249 -25.98 -29.43 -0.54
CA PRO A 249 -26.49 -30.23 -1.65
C PRO A 249 -25.94 -31.67 -1.62
N ARG A 250 -26.72 -32.63 -2.14
CA ARG A 250 -26.32 -34.05 -2.20
C ARG A 250 -25.21 -34.23 -3.23
N ILE A 251 -23.99 -34.47 -2.76
CA ILE A 251 -22.78 -34.65 -3.58
C ILE A 251 -21.87 -35.73 -2.99
N ASP A 252 -20.99 -36.32 -3.80
CA ASP A 252 -19.89 -37.15 -3.31
C ASP A 252 -18.78 -36.25 -2.74
N LYS A 253 -18.48 -36.38 -1.45
CA LYS A 253 -17.42 -35.59 -0.79
C LYS A 253 -16.02 -36.11 -1.08
N LYS A 254 -15.86 -37.35 -1.55
CA LYS A 254 -14.57 -37.92 -1.98
C LYS A 254 -14.21 -37.46 -3.39
N ASN A 255 -15.20 -37.27 -4.24
CA ASN A 255 -15.05 -36.67 -5.57
C ASN A 255 -16.02 -35.48 -5.75
N PRO A 256 -15.76 -34.35 -5.06
CA PRO A 256 -16.67 -33.21 -5.09
C PRO A 256 -16.67 -32.52 -6.45
N PRO A 257 -17.76 -31.80 -6.79
CA PRO A 257 -17.81 -30.99 -7.99
C PRO A 257 -16.69 -29.95 -8.06
N PRO A 258 -16.33 -29.46 -9.27
CA PRO A 258 -15.17 -28.60 -9.46
C PRO A 258 -15.10 -27.42 -8.48
N CYS A 259 -16.19 -26.69 -8.28
CA CYS A 259 -16.22 -25.51 -7.40
C CYS A 259 -15.95 -25.83 -5.91
N MET A 260 -16.10 -27.09 -5.50
CA MET A 260 -15.86 -27.58 -4.14
C MET A 260 -14.61 -28.48 -4.03
N ASN A 261 -13.98 -28.81 -5.15
CA ASN A 261 -12.82 -29.66 -5.22
C ASN A 261 -11.53 -28.84 -5.02
N LEU A 262 -10.78 -29.17 -3.98
CA LEU A 262 -9.57 -28.47 -3.58
C LEU A 262 -8.28 -29.25 -3.89
N THR A 263 -8.38 -30.37 -4.61
CA THR A 263 -7.20 -31.16 -5.01
C THR A 263 -6.40 -30.45 -6.09
N LEU A 264 -5.08 -30.63 -6.06
CA LEU A 264 -4.21 -30.12 -7.12
C LEU A 264 -4.29 -30.92 -8.43
N GLN A 265 -4.78 -32.16 -8.35
CA GLN A 265 -4.98 -33.03 -9.51
C GLN A 265 -5.99 -32.41 -10.47
N ASP A 266 -5.67 -32.39 -11.76
CA ASP A 266 -6.58 -31.92 -12.79
C ASP A 266 -7.74 -32.90 -13.00
N LEU A 267 -8.94 -32.35 -13.19
CA LEU A 267 -10.15 -33.13 -13.47
C LEU A 267 -10.19 -33.51 -14.96
N PRO A 268 -10.95 -34.55 -15.35
CA PRO A 268 -11.10 -34.93 -16.76
C PRO A 268 -11.54 -33.75 -17.64
N GLY A 269 -10.77 -33.47 -18.69
CA GLY A 269 -11.01 -32.37 -19.64
C GLY A 269 -10.79 -30.97 -19.05
N GLU A 270 -10.08 -30.87 -17.93
CA GLU A 270 -9.76 -29.58 -17.33
C GLU A 270 -8.47 -28.97 -17.89
N TYR A 271 -8.52 -27.68 -18.20
CA TYR A 271 -7.35 -26.91 -18.63
C TYR A 271 -7.43 -25.48 -18.07
N TRP A 272 -6.28 -24.82 -17.96
CA TRP A 272 -6.10 -23.61 -17.17
C TRP A 272 -5.67 -22.41 -18.01
N LYS A 273 -6.16 -21.21 -17.66
CA LYS A 273 -5.73 -19.92 -18.21
C LYS A 273 -5.32 -18.94 -17.09
N PRO A 274 -4.45 -17.96 -17.36
CA PRO A 274 -4.17 -16.86 -16.42
C PRO A 274 -5.44 -16.12 -16.01
N VAL A 275 -5.52 -15.71 -14.74
CA VAL A 275 -6.59 -14.81 -14.29
C VAL A 275 -6.19 -13.38 -14.67
N PRO A 276 -6.99 -12.64 -15.45
CA PRO A 276 -6.68 -11.27 -15.84
C PRO A 276 -6.44 -10.37 -14.62
N ARG A 277 -5.42 -9.51 -14.69
CA ARG A 277 -4.90 -8.62 -13.63
C ARG A 277 -4.22 -9.31 -12.46
N PHE A 278 -4.15 -10.64 -12.48
CA PHE A 278 -3.48 -11.44 -11.47
C PHE A 278 -2.70 -12.60 -12.11
N GLU A 279 -2.13 -12.36 -13.27
CA GLU A 279 -1.49 -13.34 -14.15
C GLU A 279 -0.29 -14.01 -13.46
N ASP A 280 0.40 -13.33 -12.55
CA ASP A 280 1.53 -13.92 -11.82
C ASP A 280 1.09 -14.69 -10.57
N LEU A 281 -0.18 -14.58 -10.17
CA LEU A 281 -0.67 -15.07 -8.88
C LEU A 281 -1.69 -16.19 -9.00
N TYR A 282 -2.51 -16.19 -10.05
CA TYR A 282 -3.65 -17.11 -10.19
C TYR A 282 -3.83 -17.65 -11.60
N ARG A 283 -4.36 -18.87 -11.65
CA ARG A 283 -4.88 -19.53 -12.86
C ARG A 283 -6.33 -19.95 -12.59
N ILE A 284 -7.19 -19.85 -13.59
CA ILE A 284 -8.57 -20.34 -13.56
C ILE A 284 -8.73 -21.48 -14.55
N SER A 285 -9.46 -22.54 -14.20
CA SER A 285 -9.77 -23.62 -15.11
C SER A 285 -11.07 -23.38 -15.86
N ASN A 286 -11.24 -24.07 -17.00
CA ASN A 286 -12.51 -24.10 -17.73
C ASN A 286 -13.69 -24.67 -16.92
N LYS A 287 -13.43 -25.28 -15.75
CA LYS A 287 -14.44 -25.75 -14.79
C LYS A 287 -14.65 -24.80 -13.61
N GLY A 288 -14.07 -23.60 -13.64
CA GLY A 288 -14.24 -22.59 -12.60
C GLY A 288 -13.41 -22.79 -11.34
N ARG A 289 -12.48 -23.76 -11.30
CA ARG A 289 -11.50 -23.87 -10.21
C ARG A 289 -10.48 -22.75 -10.34
N VAL A 290 -9.98 -22.25 -9.22
CA VAL A 290 -8.92 -21.22 -9.21
C VAL A 290 -7.73 -21.74 -8.44
N LYS A 291 -6.60 -21.86 -9.12
CA LYS A 291 -5.32 -22.28 -8.57
C LYS A 291 -4.53 -21.02 -8.21
N ARG A 292 -4.08 -20.92 -6.96
CA ARG A 292 -3.05 -19.95 -6.58
C ARG A 292 -1.69 -20.54 -6.89
N LEU A 293 -0.88 -19.80 -7.63
CA LEU A 293 0.48 -20.19 -7.94
C LEU A 293 1.35 -20.11 -6.67
N GLY A 294 2.36 -20.98 -6.61
CA GLY A 294 3.32 -20.97 -5.50
C GLY A 294 4.05 -19.63 -5.48
N GLU A 295 4.06 -18.97 -4.32
CA GLU A 295 4.65 -17.64 -4.19
C GLU A 295 5.43 -17.52 -2.88
N TRP A 296 6.57 -16.83 -2.95
CA TRP A 296 7.36 -16.50 -1.78
C TRP A 296 6.72 -15.36 -0.99
N ASN A 297 6.40 -15.62 0.27
CA ASN A 297 5.92 -14.58 1.17
C ASN A 297 7.12 -13.87 1.82
N SER A 298 7.51 -12.72 1.27
CA SER A 298 8.65 -11.92 1.75
C SER A 298 8.51 -11.51 3.21
N ASN A 299 7.27 -11.27 3.68
CA ASN A 299 7.00 -10.82 5.06
C ASN A 299 7.06 -11.97 6.08
N LYS A 300 6.62 -13.17 5.71
CA LYS A 300 6.54 -14.34 6.60
C LYS A 300 7.73 -15.28 6.46
N LYS A 301 8.71 -14.97 5.60
CA LYS A 301 9.85 -15.83 5.28
C LYS A 301 9.39 -17.28 5.03
N ALA A 302 8.39 -17.45 4.17
CA ALA A 302 7.81 -18.77 3.89
C ALA A 302 7.37 -18.88 2.44
N PHE A 303 7.64 -20.03 1.83
CA PHE A 303 7.02 -20.38 0.55
C PHE A 303 5.59 -20.80 0.80
N ARG A 304 4.64 -20.15 0.12
CA ARG A 304 3.29 -20.67 0.01
C ARG A 304 3.28 -21.63 -1.16
N LYS A 305 3.06 -22.92 -0.88
CA LYS A 305 2.82 -23.91 -1.93
C LYS A 305 1.59 -23.49 -2.74
N GLU A 306 1.61 -23.84 -4.01
CA GLU A 306 0.42 -23.77 -4.83
C GLU A 306 -0.71 -24.62 -4.21
N HIS A 307 -1.94 -24.16 -4.39
CA HIS A 307 -3.13 -24.87 -3.94
C HIS A 307 -4.35 -24.33 -4.68
N ILE A 308 -5.43 -25.11 -4.70
CA ILE A 308 -6.72 -24.65 -5.18
C ILE A 308 -7.37 -23.77 -4.10
N MET A 309 -7.85 -22.61 -4.52
CA MET A 309 -8.48 -21.63 -3.66
C MET A 309 -9.88 -22.09 -3.23
N SER A 310 -10.20 -21.88 -1.95
CA SER A 310 -11.57 -22.06 -1.46
C SER A 310 -12.46 -20.91 -1.92
N ILE A 311 -13.23 -21.16 -2.98
CA ILE A 311 -14.26 -20.25 -3.50
C ILE A 311 -15.37 -20.06 -2.46
N MET A 312 -15.92 -18.85 -2.41
CA MET A 312 -17.00 -18.45 -1.51
C MET A 312 -18.29 -18.19 -2.30
N ALA A 313 -19.43 -18.26 -1.62
CA ALA A 313 -20.73 -17.88 -2.15
C ALA A 313 -21.28 -16.67 -1.39
N GLU A 314 -21.84 -15.70 -2.10
CA GLU A 314 -22.66 -14.64 -1.51
C GLU A 314 -24.12 -14.88 -1.90
N ILE A 315 -24.98 -15.07 -0.89
CA ILE A 315 -26.40 -15.34 -1.06
C ILE A 315 -27.13 -14.00 -0.97
N LYS A 316 -28.01 -13.74 -1.94
CA LYS A 316 -28.89 -12.56 -1.97
C LYS A 316 -30.22 -12.90 -1.30
N ASN A 317 -30.96 -11.86 -0.91
CA ASN A 317 -32.28 -12.00 -0.29
C ASN A 317 -33.28 -12.78 -1.17
N SER A 318 -33.10 -12.76 -2.49
CA SER A 318 -33.91 -13.53 -3.45
C SER A 318 -33.61 -15.03 -3.47
N GLY A 319 -32.67 -15.53 -2.65
CA GLY A 319 -32.20 -16.91 -2.68
C GLY A 319 -31.17 -17.21 -3.78
N THR A 320 -30.99 -16.29 -4.74
CA THR A 320 -29.91 -16.38 -5.73
C THR A 320 -28.54 -16.16 -5.09
N TYR A 321 -27.48 -16.70 -5.70
CA TYR A 321 -26.12 -16.50 -5.22
C TYR A 321 -25.13 -16.38 -6.36
N TYR A 322 -23.95 -15.84 -6.06
CA TYR A 322 -22.81 -15.85 -6.97
C TYR A 322 -21.55 -16.35 -6.26
N LEU A 323 -20.68 -16.98 -7.03
CA LEU A 323 -19.40 -17.50 -6.54
C LEU A 323 -18.29 -16.46 -6.75
N TYR A 324 -17.45 -16.29 -5.74
CA TYR A 324 -16.36 -15.32 -5.76
C TYR A 324 -15.15 -15.76 -4.95
N LEU A 325 -14.03 -15.09 -5.21
CA LEU A 325 -12.83 -15.09 -4.38
C LEU A 325 -12.53 -13.67 -3.93
N ALA A 326 -12.01 -13.52 -2.72
CA ALA A 326 -11.63 -12.24 -2.15
C ALA A 326 -10.15 -12.24 -1.71
N PRO A 327 -9.19 -12.38 -2.65
CA PRO A 327 -7.78 -12.37 -2.29
C PRO A 327 -7.31 -11.02 -1.74
N TYR A 328 -6.36 -11.09 -0.80
CA TYR A 328 -5.65 -9.91 -0.30
C TYR A 328 -4.41 -9.68 -1.17
N VAL A 329 -4.41 -8.58 -1.93
CA VAL A 329 -3.35 -8.21 -2.87
C VAL A 329 -2.97 -6.75 -2.63
N ASN A 330 -1.67 -6.46 -2.48
CA ASN A 330 -1.13 -5.11 -2.27
C ASN A 330 -1.83 -4.33 -1.15
N GLY A 331 -2.12 -4.98 -0.02
CA GLY A 331 -2.70 -4.34 1.14
C GLY A 331 -4.24 -4.19 1.11
N LYS A 332 -4.92 -4.63 0.04
CA LYS A 332 -6.37 -4.48 -0.15
C LYS A 332 -7.02 -5.80 -0.53
N ILE A 333 -8.28 -5.98 -0.11
CA ILE A 333 -9.11 -7.09 -0.57
C ILE A 333 -9.62 -6.76 -1.98
N LYS A 334 -9.46 -7.70 -2.92
CA LYS A 334 -9.97 -7.60 -4.29
C LYS A 334 -10.99 -8.70 -4.52
N ASN A 335 -12.20 -8.36 -4.95
CA ASN A 335 -13.22 -9.35 -5.26
C ASN A 335 -13.10 -9.80 -6.72
N ILE A 336 -13.04 -11.11 -6.92
CA ILE A 336 -12.99 -11.78 -8.22
C ILE A 336 -14.26 -12.63 -8.33
N THR A 337 -15.21 -12.20 -9.16
CA THR A 337 -16.42 -12.97 -9.45
C THR A 337 -16.10 -14.09 -10.44
N ILE A 338 -16.34 -15.34 -10.06
CA ILE A 338 -15.91 -16.51 -10.84
C ILE A 338 -16.55 -16.53 -12.22
N SER A 339 -17.86 -16.28 -12.32
CA SER A 339 -18.58 -16.30 -13.61
C SER A 339 -18.04 -15.27 -14.61
N ARG A 340 -17.67 -14.06 -14.14
CA ARG A 340 -17.11 -13.00 -15.00
C ARG A 340 -15.76 -13.40 -15.58
N VAL A 341 -14.87 -13.90 -14.74
CA VAL A 341 -13.53 -14.33 -15.18
C VAL A 341 -13.62 -15.58 -16.05
N LEU A 342 -14.53 -16.51 -15.73
CA LEU A 342 -14.74 -17.71 -16.52
C LEU A 342 -15.26 -17.37 -17.93
N TYR A 343 -16.23 -16.45 -18.03
CA TYR A 343 -16.71 -15.96 -19.31
C TYR A 343 -15.61 -15.26 -20.11
N TYR A 344 -14.87 -14.35 -19.47
CA TYR A 344 -13.74 -13.65 -20.09
C TYR A 344 -12.72 -14.63 -20.67
N CYS A 345 -12.29 -15.63 -19.89
CA CYS A 345 -11.21 -16.52 -20.27
C CYS A 345 -11.63 -17.58 -21.29
N PHE A 346 -12.89 -18.03 -21.29
CA PHE A 346 -13.31 -19.22 -22.04
C PHE A 346 -14.47 -19.00 -23.02
N VAL A 347 -15.07 -17.81 -23.05
CA VAL A 347 -16.17 -17.47 -23.97
C VAL A 347 -15.80 -16.25 -24.83
N GLN A 348 -15.70 -15.08 -24.21
CA GLN A 348 -15.41 -13.83 -24.91
C GLN A 348 -14.81 -12.79 -23.96
N GLU A 349 -13.75 -12.11 -24.40
CA GLU A 349 -13.13 -11.01 -23.65
C GLU A 349 -14.04 -9.78 -23.59
N PHE A 350 -14.06 -9.11 -22.44
CA PHE A 350 -14.79 -7.87 -22.20
C PHE A 350 -14.15 -7.10 -21.03
N ASP A 351 -14.47 -5.82 -20.84
CA ASP A 351 -13.92 -5.08 -19.70
C ASP A 351 -14.48 -5.60 -18.36
N LEU A 352 -13.63 -6.29 -17.60
CA LEU A 352 -13.96 -6.79 -16.27
C LEU A 352 -14.30 -5.67 -15.26
N ASN A 353 -13.94 -4.41 -15.51
CA ASN A 353 -14.36 -3.25 -14.71
C ASN A 353 -15.75 -2.71 -15.09
N ASP A 354 -16.26 -3.05 -16.27
CA ASP A 354 -17.54 -2.55 -16.72
C ASP A 354 -18.66 -3.12 -15.84
N ARG A 355 -19.30 -2.21 -15.10
CA ARG A 355 -20.40 -2.51 -14.19
C ARG A 355 -21.77 -2.49 -14.87
N THR A 356 -21.82 -2.08 -16.14
CA THR A 356 -23.04 -2.08 -16.96
C THR A 356 -23.28 -3.43 -17.62
N LEU A 357 -22.27 -4.31 -17.65
CA LEU A 357 -22.35 -5.66 -18.18
C LEU A 357 -22.40 -6.69 -17.06
N ALA A 358 -23.38 -7.59 -17.12
CA ALA A 358 -23.56 -8.71 -16.20
C ALA A 358 -23.36 -10.04 -16.92
N VAL A 359 -22.75 -11.01 -16.24
CA VAL A 359 -22.66 -12.40 -16.73
C VAL A 359 -23.72 -13.22 -16.01
N ILE A 360 -24.75 -13.61 -16.75
CA ILE A 360 -25.86 -14.43 -16.29
C ILE A 360 -25.44 -15.90 -16.38
N ASN A 361 -25.66 -16.63 -15.28
CA ASN A 361 -25.35 -18.04 -15.20
C ASN A 361 -26.63 -18.87 -15.36
N GLN A 362 -26.73 -19.60 -16.47
CA GLN A 362 -27.87 -20.48 -16.79
C GLN A 362 -27.57 -21.97 -16.49
N ASN A 363 -26.49 -22.27 -15.77
CA ASN A 363 -26.24 -23.63 -15.30
C ASN A 363 -27.25 -24.01 -14.22
N ASP A 364 -27.72 -25.25 -14.28
CA ASP A 364 -28.47 -25.91 -13.21
C ASP A 364 -27.78 -27.26 -12.91
N PRO A 365 -27.19 -27.45 -11.71
CA PRO A 365 -27.10 -26.48 -10.62
C PRO A 365 -26.14 -25.32 -10.94
N SER A 366 -26.44 -24.12 -10.44
CA SER A 366 -25.67 -22.91 -10.76
C SER A 366 -24.21 -22.90 -10.26
N TRP A 367 -23.83 -23.80 -9.36
CA TRP A 367 -22.45 -23.96 -8.93
C TRP A 367 -21.59 -24.78 -9.92
N ASP A 368 -22.20 -25.54 -10.83
CA ASP A 368 -21.50 -26.32 -11.86
C ASP A 368 -21.34 -25.47 -13.13
N MET A 369 -20.43 -24.50 -13.07
CA MET A 369 -20.32 -23.44 -14.08
C MET A 369 -19.67 -23.96 -15.38
N ASN A 370 -20.47 -24.47 -16.31
CA ASN A 370 -20.05 -24.66 -17.70
C ASN A 370 -20.02 -23.30 -18.41
N PRO A 371 -18.88 -22.87 -19.00
CA PRO A 371 -18.75 -21.60 -19.71
C PRO A 371 -19.78 -21.42 -20.84
N SER A 372 -20.18 -22.49 -21.52
CA SER A 372 -21.18 -22.43 -22.61
C SER A 372 -22.57 -21.99 -22.17
N LYS A 373 -22.88 -22.08 -20.87
CA LYS A 373 -24.15 -21.63 -20.27
C LYS A 373 -24.01 -20.30 -19.52
N LEU A 374 -22.97 -19.53 -19.83
CA LEU A 374 -22.78 -18.16 -19.34
C LEU A 374 -23.10 -17.17 -20.46
N LEU A 375 -23.90 -16.15 -20.15
CA LEU A 375 -24.31 -15.13 -21.11
C LEU A 375 -23.95 -13.73 -20.62
N LEU A 376 -23.32 -12.92 -21.46
CA LEU A 376 -23.07 -11.51 -21.20
C LEU A 376 -24.30 -10.68 -21.61
N ARG A 377 -24.84 -9.86 -20.70
CA ARG A 377 -25.95 -8.93 -20.97
C ARG A 377 -25.67 -7.54 -20.44
N SER A 378 -26.25 -6.54 -21.08
CA SER A 378 -26.31 -5.19 -20.53
C SER A 378 -27.40 -5.12 -19.45
N ILE A 379 -27.09 -4.49 -18.32
CA ILE A 379 -28.04 -4.27 -17.23
C ILE A 379 -29.15 -3.30 -17.66
N TYR A 380 -28.89 -2.41 -18.62
CA TYR A 380 -29.84 -1.39 -19.07
C TYR A 380 -30.84 -1.89 -20.12
N SER A 381 -30.55 -2.97 -20.85
CA SER A 381 -31.52 -3.55 -21.80
C SER A 381 -32.68 -4.24 -21.09
N ASP A 382 -32.43 -4.87 -19.94
CA ASP A 382 -33.44 -5.62 -19.18
C ASP A 382 -34.35 -4.72 -18.31
N LEU A 383 -34.05 -3.41 -18.18
CA LEU A 383 -34.89 -2.42 -17.47
C LEU A 383 -35.96 -1.77 -18.36
N LYS A 384 -35.91 -1.98 -19.69
CA LYS A 384 -36.91 -1.48 -20.64
C LYS A 384 -38.03 -2.48 -20.95
N GLU A 385 -37.97 -3.70 -20.41
CA GLU A 385 -38.99 -4.75 -20.58
C GLU A 385 -39.73 -5.08 -19.27
N LYS A 386 -39.82 -4.14 -18.32
CA LYS A 386 -40.67 -4.28 -17.13
C LYS A 386 -41.63 -3.12 -16.96
#